data_AF-A0A8J5K4U2-F1
#
_entry.id   AF-A0A8J5K4U2-F1
#
_cell.length_a   1.000
_cell.length_b   1.000
_cell.length_c   1.000
_cell.angle_alpha   90.00
_cell.angle_beta   90.00
_cell.angle_gamma   90.00
#
_symmetry.space_group_name_H-M   'P 1'
#
loop_
_entity.id
_entity.type
_entity.pdbx_description
1 polymer ?
#
loop_
_entity_poly.entity_id
_entity_poly.type
_entity_poly.pdbx_seq_one_letter_code
_entity_poly.pdbx_strand_id
1 'polypeptide(L)'
;MKKRVERHLHVAMACVLMALYVFVNGVPGRPPPPGDKLQLDMTGASWRSWQGDDPGSPCVDYETRFGHDVARVWLVSFPCSGNTWVRYLLESATGVFTGSAYKDKILYEAGMFGEMEAPSSGRTLVQKTHGGAVYGSFRQFVAETTLLWEEVTTDRLLWSSGPLYVLHYEHLLQNTTHHLRHLLHFLRVQKDEGRMACVSTHLTGSFKRSGNNSNFDPFTKDEKMRMTSAVKRVNRLLLLLGYPQPPVYEGFLVPTSL
;
A
#
# COMPACT_ATOMS: atom_id res chain seq x y z
N MET A 1 28.04 -2.63 -9.82
CA MET A 1 27.12 -3.70 -10.27
C MET A 1 26.41 -4.43 -9.12
N LYS A 2 27.08 -4.88 -8.05
CA LYS A 2 26.46 -5.59 -6.90
C LYS A 2 25.22 -4.90 -6.29
N LYS A 3 25.31 -3.60 -5.94
CA LYS A 3 24.19 -2.79 -5.38
C LYS A 3 22.97 -2.61 -6.30
N ARG A 4 23.10 -2.85 -7.61
CA ARG A 4 21.98 -2.74 -8.57
C ARG A 4 21.25 -4.08 -8.65
N VAL A 5 22.00 -5.19 -8.68
CA VAL A 5 21.45 -6.55 -8.62
C VAL A 5 20.71 -6.80 -7.30
N GLU A 6 21.30 -6.44 -6.15
CA GLU A 6 20.65 -6.56 -4.83
C GLU A 6 19.30 -5.81 -4.74
N ARG A 7 19.19 -4.64 -5.36
CA ARG A 7 17.92 -3.89 -5.42
C ARG A 7 16.85 -4.58 -6.27
N HIS A 8 17.23 -5.32 -7.31
CA HIS A 8 16.29 -6.10 -8.13
C HIS A 8 15.84 -7.38 -7.39
N LEU A 9 16.73 -7.98 -6.62
CA LEU A 9 16.48 -9.16 -5.79
C LEU A 9 15.44 -8.91 -4.68
N HIS A 10 15.49 -7.75 -4.02
CA HIS A 10 14.51 -7.36 -3.00
C HIS A 10 13.08 -7.14 -3.56
N VAL A 11 12.96 -6.73 -4.83
CA VAL A 11 11.66 -6.52 -5.50
C VAL A 11 10.96 -7.86 -5.76
N ALA A 12 11.71 -8.90 -6.13
CA ALA A 12 11.15 -10.22 -6.44
C ALA A 12 10.54 -10.92 -5.21
N MET A 13 11.11 -10.71 -4.01
CA MET A 13 10.55 -11.26 -2.76
C MET A 13 9.32 -10.50 -2.31
N ALA A 14 9.34 -9.17 -2.44
CA ALA A 14 8.21 -8.35 -2.08
C ALA A 14 6.95 -8.83 -2.78
N CYS A 15 7.04 -9.10 -4.11
CA CYS A 15 6.00 -9.67 -4.97
C CYS A 15 5.36 -10.97 -4.45
N VAL A 16 5.95 -11.65 -3.46
CA VAL A 16 5.44 -12.91 -2.88
C VAL A 16 4.79 -12.71 -1.51
N LEU A 17 5.15 -11.65 -0.78
CA LEU A 17 4.66 -11.35 0.57
C LEU A 17 3.76 -10.11 0.58
N MET A 18 2.94 -9.97 -0.48
CA MET A 18 2.28 -8.72 -0.93
C MET A 18 1.02 -8.31 -0.18
N ALA A 19 0.75 -8.83 1.01
CA ALA A 19 -0.39 -8.35 1.77
C ALA A 19 -0.14 -6.90 2.21
N LEU A 20 -0.96 -5.99 1.71
CA LEU A 20 -1.07 -4.62 2.21
C LEU A 20 -2.09 -4.64 3.34
N TYR A 21 -1.66 -4.25 4.54
CA TYR A 21 -2.59 -4.12 5.65
C TYR A 21 -2.90 -2.65 5.88
N VAL A 22 -4.19 -2.32 5.83
CA VAL A 22 -4.68 -0.98 6.14
C VAL A 22 -5.37 -1.03 7.50
N PHE A 23 -4.81 -0.29 8.46
CA PHE A 23 -5.34 -0.20 9.82
C PHE A 23 -5.73 1.22 10.14
N VAL A 24 -6.95 1.42 10.59
CA VAL A 24 -7.33 2.68 11.21
C VAL A 24 -6.92 2.60 12.68
N ASN A 25 -5.91 3.38 13.11
CA ASN A 25 -5.63 3.53 14.54
C ASN A 25 -6.73 4.42 15.13
N GLY A 26 -7.78 3.78 15.63
CA GLY A 26 -8.84 4.43 16.39
C GLY A 26 -8.62 4.21 17.88
N VAL A 27 -8.36 5.31 18.59
CA VAL A 27 -8.57 5.44 20.03
C VAL A 27 -9.85 4.68 20.45
N PRO A 28 -9.82 3.85 21.50
CA PRO A 28 -11.05 3.30 22.06
C PRO A 28 -11.98 4.45 22.46
N GLY A 29 -13.20 4.51 21.92
CA GLY A 29 -14.29 5.22 22.59
C GLY A 29 -14.98 6.38 21.88
N ARG A 30 -14.67 6.75 20.62
CA ARG A 30 -15.61 7.60 19.87
C ARG A 30 -15.55 7.40 18.36
N PRO A 31 -16.59 6.84 17.72
CA PRO A 31 -16.72 6.94 16.27
C PRO A 31 -16.87 8.42 15.90
N PRO A 32 -16.11 8.95 14.92
CA PRO A 32 -16.44 10.24 14.34
C PRO A 32 -17.86 10.16 13.76
N PRO A 33 -18.69 11.20 13.94
CA PRO A 33 -20.07 11.19 13.49
C PRO A 33 -20.12 10.90 11.98
N PRO A 34 -21.02 10.02 11.52
CA PRO A 34 -21.18 9.76 10.10
C PRO A 34 -21.69 11.02 9.41
N GLY A 35 -20.92 11.56 8.45
CA GLY A 35 -21.46 12.54 7.49
C GLY A 35 -20.70 13.85 7.34
N ASP A 36 -19.79 14.20 8.25
CA ASP A 36 -19.00 15.42 8.04
C ASP A 36 -17.98 15.17 6.93
N LYS A 37 -18.10 15.92 5.83
CA LYS A 37 -17.10 15.94 4.77
C LYS A 37 -15.76 16.27 5.41
N LEU A 38 -14.72 15.52 5.03
CA LEU A 38 -13.36 15.82 5.46
C LEU A 38 -13.05 17.28 5.11
N GLN A 39 -12.67 18.07 6.11
CA GLN A 39 -12.33 19.47 5.89
C GLN A 39 -10.93 19.57 5.28
N LEU A 40 -10.80 20.32 4.19
CA LEU A 40 -9.55 20.49 3.45
C LEU A 40 -8.93 21.86 3.74
N ASP A 41 -7.61 21.89 3.79
CA ASP A 41 -6.82 23.11 3.85
C ASP A 41 -6.85 23.81 2.48
N MET A 42 -7.73 24.80 2.37
CA MET A 42 -7.91 25.58 1.15
C MET A 42 -6.80 26.61 0.93
N THR A 43 -6.00 26.90 1.96
CA THR A 43 -4.96 27.95 1.93
C THR A 43 -3.56 27.40 1.68
N GLY A 44 -3.36 26.12 1.99
CA GLY A 44 -2.08 25.45 1.88
C GLY A 44 -1.74 24.93 0.48
N ALA A 45 -0.70 24.10 0.44
CA ALA A 45 -0.23 23.46 -0.77
C ALA A 45 -1.31 22.56 -1.41
N SER A 46 -1.33 22.54 -2.74
CA SER A 46 -2.20 21.66 -3.52
C SER A 46 -1.42 21.03 -4.68
N TRP A 47 -1.90 19.89 -5.16
CA TRP A 47 -1.30 19.17 -6.29
C TRP A 47 -2.36 18.72 -7.28
N ARG A 48 -2.11 18.89 -8.58
CA ARG A 48 -3.00 18.42 -9.65
C ARG A 48 -2.42 17.18 -10.30
N SER A 49 -2.94 16.01 -9.93
CA SER A 49 -2.38 14.71 -10.34
C SER A 49 -2.40 14.48 -11.85
N TRP A 50 -3.32 15.10 -12.59
CA TRP A 50 -3.58 14.80 -14.00
C TRP A 50 -3.30 15.96 -14.96
N GLN A 51 -2.67 17.03 -14.49
CA GLN A 51 -2.49 18.28 -15.25
C GLN A 51 -1.77 18.10 -16.60
N GLY A 52 -0.93 17.06 -16.74
CA GLY A 52 -0.20 16.74 -17.98
C GLY A 52 -0.67 15.47 -18.70
N ASP A 53 -1.58 14.69 -18.11
CA ASP A 53 -1.94 13.36 -18.62
C ASP A 53 -3.15 13.40 -19.58
N ASP A 54 -4.08 14.34 -19.37
CA ASP A 54 -5.34 14.42 -20.12
C ASP A 54 -5.75 15.88 -20.44
N PRO A 55 -5.07 16.54 -21.41
CA PRO A 55 -5.32 17.94 -21.72
C PRO A 55 -6.75 18.18 -22.21
N GLY A 56 -7.51 19.02 -21.50
CA GLY A 56 -8.89 19.39 -21.86
C GLY A 56 -9.97 18.51 -21.23
N SER A 57 -9.59 17.51 -20.44
CA SER A 57 -10.50 16.71 -19.62
C SER A 57 -10.83 17.38 -18.29
N PRO A 58 -12.02 17.17 -17.71
CA PRO A 58 -12.36 17.66 -16.37
C PRO A 58 -11.41 17.13 -15.28
N CYS A 59 -10.61 16.10 -15.57
CA CYS A 59 -9.65 15.56 -14.62
C CYS A 59 -8.59 16.61 -14.20
N VAL A 60 -8.19 17.52 -15.07
CA VAL A 60 -7.11 18.50 -14.77
C VAL A 60 -7.46 19.51 -13.66
N ASP A 61 -8.74 19.62 -13.32
CA ASP A 61 -9.26 20.54 -12.30
C ASP A 61 -9.27 19.96 -10.90
N TYR A 62 -9.08 18.64 -10.76
CA TYR A 62 -9.04 17.99 -9.46
C TYR A 62 -7.70 18.22 -8.73
N GLU A 63 -7.80 18.75 -7.52
CA GLU A 63 -6.65 19.06 -6.65
C GLU A 63 -6.59 18.16 -5.42
N THR A 64 -5.41 17.67 -5.09
CA THR A 64 -5.12 17.01 -3.82
C THR A 64 -4.62 18.06 -2.82
N ARG A 65 -5.15 18.04 -1.60
CA ARG A 65 -4.88 19.00 -0.52
C ARG A 65 -4.68 18.31 0.81
N PHE A 66 -4.17 19.04 1.80
CA PHE A 66 -4.13 18.54 3.17
C PHE A 66 -5.51 18.58 3.80
N GLY A 67 -5.79 17.67 4.73
CA GLY A 67 -7.00 17.72 5.56
C GLY A 67 -6.78 18.42 6.89
N HIS A 68 -7.87 18.63 7.62
CA HIS A 68 -7.89 19.03 9.02
C HIS A 68 -8.46 17.91 9.89
N ASP A 69 -7.84 17.66 11.04
CA ASP A 69 -8.26 16.67 12.04
C ASP A 69 -8.55 15.28 11.46
N VAL A 70 -7.75 14.87 10.48
CA VAL A 70 -7.87 13.58 9.81
C VAL A 70 -7.46 12.45 10.77
N ALA A 71 -8.30 11.42 10.86
CA ALA A 71 -8.03 10.24 11.69
C ALA A 71 -6.72 9.55 11.25
N ARG A 72 -5.88 9.15 12.21
CA ARG A 72 -4.60 8.50 11.91
C ARG A 72 -4.83 7.05 11.45
N VAL A 73 -4.56 6.78 10.18
CA VAL A 73 -4.60 5.44 9.58
C VAL A 73 -3.19 5.03 9.19
N TRP A 74 -2.79 3.80 9.47
CA TRP A 74 -1.52 3.25 9.01
C TRP A 74 -1.70 2.35 7.80
N LEU A 75 -0.89 2.59 6.78
CA LEU A 75 -0.66 1.67 5.66
C LEU A 75 0.62 0.89 5.98
N VAL A 76 0.47 -0.32 6.51
CA VAL A 76 1.59 -1.15 6.94
C VAL A 76 1.80 -2.28 5.96
N SER A 77 2.98 -2.35 5.37
CA SER A 77 3.37 -3.47 4.53
C SER A 77 4.87 -3.52 4.33
N PHE A 78 5.37 -4.60 3.73
CA PHE A 78 6.76 -4.70 3.34
C PHE A 78 7.14 -3.77 2.17
N PRO A 79 8.44 -3.44 2.03
CA PRO A 79 8.95 -2.73 0.86
C PRO A 79 8.51 -3.39 -0.44
N CYS A 80 8.20 -2.57 -1.45
CA CYS A 80 7.76 -2.99 -2.78
C CYS A 80 6.39 -3.69 -2.89
N SER A 81 5.56 -3.71 -1.83
CA SER A 81 4.19 -4.25 -1.92
C SER A 81 3.12 -3.33 -2.54
N GLY A 82 3.52 -2.40 -3.41
CA GLY A 82 2.57 -1.47 -4.04
C GLY A 82 2.14 -0.28 -3.17
N ASN A 83 2.82 -0.01 -2.05
CA ASN A 83 2.53 1.13 -1.16
C ASN A 83 2.35 2.47 -1.86
N THR A 84 3.32 2.86 -2.70
CA THR A 84 3.27 4.13 -3.43
C THR A 84 2.07 4.18 -4.37
N TRP A 85 1.72 3.05 -4.97
CA TRP A 85 0.59 2.96 -5.88
C TRP A 85 -0.75 3.08 -5.14
N VAL A 86 -0.91 2.39 -4.00
CA VAL A 86 -2.13 2.55 -3.17
C VAL A 86 -2.28 3.98 -2.67
N ARG A 87 -1.18 4.61 -2.27
CA ARG A 87 -1.20 6.02 -1.87
C ARG A 87 -1.63 6.93 -3.02
N TYR A 88 -1.08 6.75 -4.21
CA TYR A 88 -1.54 7.45 -5.41
C TYR A 88 -3.05 7.28 -5.63
N LEU A 89 -3.56 6.04 -5.59
CA LEU A 89 -4.99 5.76 -5.77
C LEU A 89 -5.86 6.46 -4.72
N LEU A 90 -5.42 6.47 -3.45
CA LEU A 90 -6.10 7.14 -2.36
C LEU A 90 -6.12 8.66 -2.55
N GLU A 91 -4.98 9.27 -2.87
CA GLU A 91 -4.88 10.72 -3.11
C GLU A 91 -5.75 11.15 -4.28
N SER A 92 -5.68 10.42 -5.40
CA SER A 92 -6.44 10.74 -6.59
C SER A 92 -7.96 10.59 -6.39
N ALA A 93 -8.39 9.56 -5.67
CA ALA A 93 -9.82 9.32 -5.41
C ALA A 93 -10.44 10.27 -4.38
N THR A 94 -9.64 10.76 -3.43
CA THR A 94 -10.15 11.56 -2.30
C THR A 94 -9.82 13.03 -2.39
N GLY A 95 -8.77 13.40 -3.12
CA GLY A 95 -8.21 14.75 -3.05
C GLY A 95 -7.49 15.06 -1.74
N VAL A 96 -7.09 14.03 -0.98
CA VAL A 96 -6.44 14.19 0.34
C VAL A 96 -5.05 13.57 0.29
N PHE A 97 -4.02 14.32 0.69
CA PHE A 97 -2.65 13.80 0.71
C PHE A 97 -2.48 12.60 1.66
N THR A 98 -1.54 11.72 1.32
CA THR A 98 -1.11 10.60 2.16
C THR A 98 0.34 10.80 2.61
N GLY A 99 0.67 10.34 3.82
CA GLY A 99 1.98 10.49 4.42
C GLY A 99 2.81 9.19 4.47
N SER A 100 4.06 9.35 4.89
CA SER A 100 5.02 8.25 5.10
C SER A 100 5.84 8.51 6.35
N ALA A 101 6.05 7.49 7.18
CA ALA A 101 6.95 7.56 8.35
C ALA A 101 8.42 7.80 7.93
N TYR A 102 8.71 7.67 6.64
CA TYR A 102 9.99 7.97 6.00
C TYR A 102 9.83 9.23 5.15
N LYS A 103 10.93 9.96 4.94
CA LYS A 103 10.95 11.15 4.08
C LYS A 103 11.64 10.85 2.77
N ASP A 104 10.95 11.00 1.65
CA ASP A 104 11.52 10.87 0.31
C ASP A 104 11.29 12.16 -0.52
N LYS A 105 12.40 12.84 -0.85
CA LYS A 105 12.36 14.10 -1.62
C LYS A 105 11.88 13.89 -3.05
N ILE A 106 12.16 12.74 -3.67
CA ILE A 106 11.76 12.45 -5.04
C ILE A 106 10.25 12.25 -5.10
N LEU A 107 9.67 11.54 -4.12
CA LEU A 107 8.22 11.38 -4.03
C LEU A 107 7.53 12.71 -3.70
N TYR A 108 8.12 13.53 -2.83
CA TYR A 108 7.62 14.88 -2.55
C TYR A 108 7.59 15.76 -3.80
N GLU A 109 8.69 15.80 -4.57
CA GLU A 109 8.78 16.57 -5.82
C GLU A 109 7.83 16.05 -6.91
N ALA A 110 7.44 14.78 -6.84
CA ALA A 110 6.43 14.17 -7.71
C ALA A 110 4.98 14.38 -7.24
N GLY A 111 4.75 15.23 -6.23
CA GLY A 111 3.41 15.62 -5.77
C GLY A 111 2.90 14.93 -4.52
N MET A 112 3.64 13.99 -3.92
CA MET A 112 3.25 13.33 -2.67
C MET A 112 3.64 14.20 -1.46
N PHE A 113 3.02 15.38 -1.32
CA PHE A 113 3.46 16.38 -0.33
C PHE A 113 3.40 15.91 1.12
N GLY A 114 2.55 14.92 1.44
CA GLY A 114 2.52 14.28 2.76
C GLY A 114 3.81 13.53 3.16
N GLU A 115 4.77 13.34 2.24
CA GLU A 115 6.11 12.79 2.56
C GLU A 115 6.87 13.58 3.63
N MET A 116 6.62 14.90 3.71
CA MET A 116 7.31 15.77 4.66
C MET A 116 6.48 16.08 5.91
N GLU A 117 5.26 15.56 5.99
CA GLU A 117 4.36 15.78 7.12
C GLU A 117 4.68 14.87 8.31
N ALA A 118 4.51 15.41 9.52
CA ALA A 118 4.64 14.62 10.73
C ALA A 118 3.50 13.58 10.80
N PRO A 119 3.76 12.30 11.16
CA PRO A 119 2.72 11.28 11.34
C PRO A 119 1.60 11.66 12.33
N SER A 120 1.86 12.63 13.21
CA SER A 120 0.92 13.13 14.20
C SER A 120 0.18 14.40 13.79
N SER A 121 0.38 14.95 12.59
CA SER A 121 -0.17 16.24 12.20
C SER A 121 -1.69 16.24 12.02
N GLY A 122 -2.30 15.07 11.78
CA GLY A 122 -3.72 14.98 11.47
C GLY A 122 -4.08 15.59 10.11
N ARG A 123 -3.10 15.72 9.20
CA ARG A 123 -3.28 16.37 7.88
C ARG A 123 -3.33 15.40 6.70
N THR A 124 -2.97 14.15 6.90
CA THR A 124 -2.87 13.12 5.86
C THR A 124 -3.83 11.95 6.11
N LEU A 125 -4.32 11.35 5.02
CA LEU A 125 -5.34 10.29 5.07
C LEU A 125 -4.81 8.95 5.61
N VAL A 126 -3.60 8.57 5.20
CA VAL A 126 -2.90 7.38 5.71
C VAL A 126 -1.43 7.69 5.91
N GLN A 127 -0.76 6.97 6.81
CA GLN A 127 0.66 7.04 7.07
C GLN A 127 1.31 5.70 6.72
N LYS A 128 2.18 5.69 5.71
CA LYS A 128 2.88 4.47 5.30
C LYS A 128 4.06 4.15 6.25
N THR A 129 4.24 2.88 6.59
CA THR A 129 5.43 2.39 7.32
C THR A 129 5.77 0.94 6.94
N HIS A 130 7.04 0.53 7.09
CA HIS A 130 7.46 -0.87 6.91
C HIS A 130 7.61 -1.64 8.23
N GLY A 131 7.64 -0.94 9.37
CA GLY A 131 7.99 -1.52 10.66
C GLY A 131 9.47 -1.94 10.73
N GLY A 132 10.24 -1.29 11.62
CA GLY A 132 11.50 -1.75 12.25
C GLY A 132 12.69 -2.32 11.46
N ALA A 133 12.59 -2.68 10.18
CA ALA A 133 13.55 -3.60 9.58
C ALA A 133 14.78 -2.93 8.93
N VAL A 134 15.98 -3.42 9.29
CA VAL A 134 17.28 -3.12 8.65
C VAL A 134 17.88 -4.47 8.21
N TYR A 135 18.36 -4.57 6.97
CA TYR A 135 18.72 -5.87 6.38
C TYR A 135 20.19 -5.97 5.98
N GLY A 136 20.77 -7.16 6.18
CA GLY A 136 22.13 -7.54 5.76
C GLY A 136 22.21 -8.06 4.31
N SER A 137 22.72 -9.29 4.13
CA SER A 137 22.84 -9.95 2.81
C SER A 137 21.48 -10.34 2.21
N PHE A 138 21.38 -10.58 0.88
CA PHE A 138 20.11 -11.01 0.25
C PHE A 138 19.51 -12.27 0.88
N ARG A 139 20.33 -13.25 1.26
CA ARG A 139 19.87 -14.50 1.89
C ARG A 139 19.33 -14.25 3.31
N GLN A 140 20.00 -13.39 4.08
CA GLN A 140 19.48 -12.93 5.38
C GLN A 140 18.20 -12.13 5.20
N PHE A 141 18.16 -11.22 4.24
CA PHE A 141 16.97 -10.48 3.87
C PHE A 141 15.81 -11.45 3.60
N VAL A 142 16.03 -12.51 2.82
CA VAL A 142 15.00 -13.50 2.51
C VAL A 142 14.46 -14.19 3.76
N ALA A 143 15.37 -14.67 4.62
CA ALA A 143 14.99 -15.37 5.84
C ALA A 143 14.30 -14.45 6.85
N GLU A 144 14.90 -13.30 7.17
CA GLU A 144 14.41 -12.34 8.16
C GLU A 144 13.11 -11.70 7.71
N THR A 145 12.99 -11.31 6.43
CA THR A 145 11.76 -10.74 5.87
C THR A 145 10.61 -11.75 5.91
N THR A 146 10.87 -13.02 5.58
CA THR A 146 9.82 -14.05 5.62
C THR A 146 9.30 -14.24 7.05
N LEU A 147 10.21 -14.32 8.03
CA LEU A 147 9.85 -14.50 9.44
C LEU A 147 9.12 -13.27 9.98
N LEU A 148 9.68 -12.08 9.76
CA LEU A 148 9.09 -10.83 10.21
C LEU A 148 7.73 -10.59 9.55
N TRP A 149 7.57 -10.95 8.28
CA TRP A 149 6.28 -10.85 7.59
C TRP A 149 5.24 -11.73 8.24
N GLU A 150 5.58 -12.98 8.49
CA GLU A 150 4.67 -13.92 9.14
C GLU A 150 4.28 -13.44 10.54
N GLU A 151 5.25 -12.99 11.32
CA GLU A 151 5.06 -12.49 12.69
C GLU A 151 4.19 -11.24 12.70
N VAL A 152 4.57 -10.19 11.97
CA VAL A 152 3.82 -8.93 11.91
C VAL A 152 2.41 -9.17 11.37
N THR A 153 2.28 -9.98 10.34
CA THR A 153 0.95 -10.33 9.80
C THR A 153 0.08 -11.01 10.83
N THR A 154 0.62 -12.02 11.51
CA THR A 154 -0.10 -12.79 12.53
C THR A 154 -0.48 -11.90 13.71
N ASP A 155 0.46 -11.08 14.18
CA ASP A 155 0.24 -10.11 15.26
C ASP A 155 -0.89 -9.15 14.91
N ARG A 156 -0.85 -8.58 13.69
CA ARG A 156 -1.89 -7.69 13.23
C ARG A 156 -3.25 -8.37 13.09
N LEU A 157 -3.30 -9.61 12.62
CA LEU A 157 -4.55 -10.34 12.48
C LEU A 157 -5.18 -10.68 13.84
N LEU A 158 -4.37 -10.99 14.85
CA LEU A 158 -4.83 -11.44 16.17
C LEU A 158 -5.05 -10.30 17.16
N TRP A 159 -4.23 -9.25 17.11
CA TRP A 159 -4.10 -8.26 18.18
C TRP A 159 -4.40 -6.82 17.76
N SER A 160 -4.94 -6.60 16.55
CA SER A 160 -5.40 -5.26 16.18
C SER A 160 -6.54 -4.80 17.08
N SER A 161 -6.33 -3.69 17.79
CA SER A 161 -7.32 -3.11 18.72
C SER A 161 -8.47 -2.37 18.03
N GLY A 162 -8.45 -2.27 16.70
CA GLY A 162 -9.43 -1.55 15.90
C GLY A 162 -9.79 -2.29 14.60
N PRO A 163 -10.70 -1.73 13.80
CA PRO A 163 -11.07 -2.32 12.52
C PRO A 163 -9.85 -2.52 11.61
N LEU A 164 -9.76 -3.71 11.01
CA LEU A 164 -8.69 -4.10 10.09
C LEU A 164 -9.30 -4.39 8.71
N TYR A 165 -8.71 -3.82 7.66
CA TYR A 165 -9.00 -4.16 6.27
C TYR A 165 -7.77 -4.78 5.62
N VAL A 166 -7.89 -6.05 5.22
CA VAL A 166 -6.82 -6.79 4.55
C VAL A 166 -6.97 -6.62 3.04
N LEU A 167 -5.99 -5.98 2.39
CA LEU A 167 -5.96 -5.76 0.96
C LEU A 167 -4.82 -6.54 0.33
N HIS A 168 -5.15 -7.50 -0.53
CA HIS A 168 -4.17 -8.20 -1.34
C HIS A 168 -3.86 -7.41 -2.60
N TYR A 169 -2.57 -7.24 -2.91
CA TYR A 169 -2.12 -6.50 -4.09
C TYR A 169 -2.69 -7.07 -5.39
N GLU A 170 -2.81 -8.39 -5.49
CA GLU A 170 -3.30 -9.11 -6.67
C GLU A 170 -4.79 -8.86 -6.90
N HIS A 171 -5.59 -8.80 -5.84
CA HIS A 171 -6.99 -8.40 -5.93
C HIS A 171 -7.11 -6.93 -6.38
N LEU A 172 -6.25 -6.06 -5.84
CA LEU A 172 -6.19 -4.67 -6.28
C LEU A 172 -5.80 -4.56 -7.77
N LEU A 173 -4.86 -5.37 -8.26
CA LEU A 173 -4.53 -5.40 -9.70
C LEU A 173 -5.68 -5.91 -10.56
N GLN A 174 -6.41 -6.93 -10.09
CA GLN A 174 -7.48 -7.57 -10.85
C GLN A 174 -8.69 -6.65 -11.01
N ASN A 175 -9.05 -5.90 -9.97
CA ASN A 175 -10.21 -5.01 -10.00
C ASN A 175 -9.99 -3.75 -9.16
N THR A 176 -9.10 -2.87 -9.63
CA THR A 176 -8.63 -1.70 -8.89
C THR A 176 -9.76 -0.82 -8.40
N THR A 177 -10.67 -0.41 -9.29
CA THR A 177 -11.74 0.54 -8.96
C THR A 177 -12.71 -0.04 -7.92
N HIS A 178 -13.02 -1.33 -8.00
CA HIS A 178 -13.85 -2.01 -7.00
C HIS A 178 -13.17 -2.02 -5.63
N HIS A 179 -11.95 -2.54 -5.53
CA HIS A 179 -11.25 -2.63 -4.25
C HIS A 179 -10.93 -1.26 -3.65
N LEU A 180 -10.68 -0.24 -4.48
CA LEU A 180 -10.53 1.14 -4.05
C LEU A 180 -11.82 1.67 -3.41
N ARG A 181 -13.00 1.41 -4.01
CA ARG A 181 -14.29 1.83 -3.43
C ARG A 181 -14.56 1.18 -2.08
N HIS A 182 -14.23 -0.11 -1.94
CA HIS A 182 -14.34 -0.82 -0.65
C HIS A 182 -13.38 -0.24 0.40
N LEU A 183 -12.15 0.09 0.00
CA LEU A 183 -11.17 0.73 0.88
C LEU A 183 -11.65 2.12 1.34
N LEU A 184 -12.15 2.96 0.44
CA LEU A 184 -12.69 4.28 0.80
C LEU A 184 -13.89 4.19 1.74
N HIS A 185 -14.75 3.18 1.53
CA HIS A 185 -15.85 2.90 2.42
C HIS A 185 -15.36 2.50 3.82
N PHE A 186 -14.36 1.62 3.91
CA PHE A 186 -13.73 1.23 5.17
C PHE A 186 -13.11 2.43 5.89
N LEU A 187 -12.45 3.33 5.16
CA LEU A 187 -11.88 4.57 5.68
C LEU A 187 -12.92 5.63 6.05
N ARG A 188 -14.21 5.39 5.74
CA ARG A 188 -15.33 6.33 5.95
C ARG A 188 -15.11 7.69 5.25
N VAL A 189 -14.45 7.69 4.10
CA VAL A 189 -14.24 8.89 3.29
C VAL A 189 -15.31 8.96 2.21
N GLN A 190 -15.95 10.13 2.05
CA GLN A 190 -16.83 10.36 0.91
C GLN A 190 -16.01 10.35 -0.38
N LYS A 191 -16.39 9.47 -1.31
CA LYS A 191 -15.81 9.41 -2.64
C LYS A 191 -16.44 10.46 -3.55
N ASP A 192 -15.64 11.10 -4.37
CA ASP A 192 -16.12 11.93 -5.47
C ASP A 192 -16.20 11.07 -6.74
N GLU A 193 -17.39 10.96 -7.35
CA GLU A 193 -17.59 10.07 -8.49
C GLU A 193 -16.85 10.53 -9.75
N GLY A 194 -16.66 11.84 -9.93
CA GLY A 194 -15.87 12.35 -11.05
C GLY A 194 -14.38 12.06 -10.87
N ARG A 195 -13.85 12.16 -9.65
CA ARG A 195 -12.50 11.68 -9.33
C ARG A 195 -12.36 10.18 -9.56
N MET A 196 -13.34 9.38 -9.13
CA MET A 196 -13.32 7.94 -9.35
C MET A 196 -13.30 7.58 -10.84
N ALA A 197 -14.02 8.34 -11.67
CA ALA A 197 -13.96 8.20 -13.12
C ALA A 197 -12.56 8.52 -13.67
N CYS A 198 -11.96 9.63 -13.24
CA CYS A 198 -10.59 10.00 -13.63
C CYS A 198 -9.54 8.97 -13.19
N VAL A 199 -9.65 8.44 -11.97
CA VAL A 199 -8.77 7.37 -11.48
C VAL A 199 -8.86 6.13 -12.36
N SER A 200 -10.08 5.77 -12.81
CA SER A 200 -10.29 4.57 -13.62
C SER A 200 -9.58 4.62 -14.98
N THR A 201 -9.35 5.81 -15.53
CA THR A 201 -8.60 6.02 -16.78
C THR A 201 -7.10 6.24 -16.55
N HIS A 202 -6.68 6.59 -15.33
CA HIS A 202 -5.30 6.92 -14.96
C HIS A 202 -4.69 5.96 -13.94
N LEU A 203 -5.06 4.68 -13.96
CA LEU A 203 -4.69 3.71 -12.92
C LEU A 203 -3.17 3.54 -12.69
N THR A 204 -2.33 3.81 -13.68
CA THR A 204 -0.88 3.53 -13.58
C THR A 204 -0.12 4.58 -12.76
N GLY A 205 -0.52 5.87 -12.85
CA GLY A 205 0.24 7.00 -12.31
C GLY A 205 1.70 7.07 -12.79
N SER A 206 2.47 7.99 -12.22
CA SER A 206 3.88 8.24 -12.62
C SER A 206 4.91 7.37 -11.89
N PHE A 207 4.47 6.45 -11.03
CA PHE A 207 5.32 5.78 -10.04
C PHE A 207 5.66 4.32 -10.36
N LYS A 208 5.25 3.79 -11.54
CA LYS A 208 5.68 2.46 -11.97
C LYS A 208 7.16 2.48 -12.36
N ARG A 209 7.96 1.64 -11.70
CA ARG A 209 9.33 1.35 -12.14
C ARG A 209 9.28 0.48 -13.40
N SER A 210 10.14 0.75 -14.37
CA SER A 210 10.29 -0.16 -15.52
C SER A 210 10.72 -1.53 -15.02
N GLY A 211 9.87 -2.54 -15.24
CA GLY A 211 10.21 -3.93 -14.97
C GLY A 211 11.26 -4.38 -15.97
N ASN A 212 12.44 -4.78 -15.49
CA ASN A 212 13.36 -5.50 -16.35
C ASN A 212 12.90 -6.96 -16.39
N ASN A 213 12.56 -7.45 -17.59
CA ASN A 213 11.99 -8.78 -17.82
C ASN A 213 13.09 -9.85 -17.76
N SER A 214 13.82 -9.94 -16.64
CA SER A 214 14.82 -10.99 -16.46
C SER A 214 14.14 -12.22 -15.88
N ASN A 215 14.16 -13.32 -16.64
CA ASN A 215 13.75 -14.67 -16.23
C ASN A 215 14.66 -15.28 -15.12
N PHE A 216 15.37 -14.43 -14.38
CA PHE A 216 16.31 -14.80 -13.35
C PHE A 216 15.57 -14.99 -12.04
N ASP A 217 15.48 -16.24 -11.60
CA ASP A 217 14.98 -16.61 -10.29
C ASP A 217 16.13 -16.66 -9.28
N PRO A 218 16.16 -15.76 -8.29
CA PRO A 218 17.27 -15.70 -7.36
C PRO A 218 17.11 -16.61 -6.14
N PHE A 219 15.94 -17.23 -5.96
CA PHE A 219 15.61 -17.96 -4.74
C PHE A 219 16.10 -19.40 -4.80
N THR A 220 16.63 -19.90 -3.69
CA THR A 220 16.90 -21.33 -3.55
C THR A 220 15.59 -22.09 -3.28
N LYS A 221 15.61 -23.41 -3.49
CA LYS A 221 14.46 -24.28 -3.17
C LYS A 221 14.04 -24.17 -1.70
N ASP A 222 15.01 -24.08 -0.78
CA ASP A 222 14.74 -23.99 0.65
C ASP A 222 14.11 -22.65 1.05
N GLU A 223 14.53 -21.56 0.41
CA GLU A 223 13.94 -20.24 0.61
C GLU A 223 12.49 -20.19 0.12
N LYS A 224 12.23 -20.72 -1.07
CA LYS A 224 10.86 -20.85 -1.60
C LYS A 224 9.99 -21.71 -0.70
N MET A 225 10.54 -22.79 -0.15
CA MET A 225 9.81 -23.65 0.79
C MET A 225 9.49 -22.91 2.10
N ARG A 226 10.43 -22.11 2.62
CA ARG A 226 10.22 -21.27 3.81
C ARG A 226 9.11 -20.25 3.56
N MET A 227 9.19 -19.51 2.46
CA MET A 227 8.20 -18.52 2.05
C MET A 227 6.81 -19.16 1.85
N THR A 228 6.75 -20.27 1.12
CA THR A 228 5.49 -21.04 0.92
C THR A 228 4.88 -21.48 2.23
N SER A 229 5.70 -21.94 3.18
CA SER A 229 5.21 -22.40 4.48
C SER A 229 4.66 -21.26 5.33
N ALA A 230 5.34 -20.10 5.32
CA ALA A 230 4.86 -18.89 5.97
C ALA A 230 3.53 -18.42 5.37
N VAL A 231 3.44 -18.31 4.05
CA VAL A 231 2.21 -17.92 3.33
C VAL A 231 1.06 -18.89 3.64
N LYS A 232 1.31 -20.20 3.65
CA LYS A 232 0.29 -21.19 4.01
C LYS A 232 -0.23 -21.02 5.44
N ARG A 233 0.64 -20.69 6.40
CA ARG A 233 0.23 -20.47 7.80
C ARG A 233 -0.61 -19.20 7.94
N VAL A 234 -0.18 -18.10 7.34
CA VAL A 234 -0.94 -16.84 7.30
C VAL A 234 -2.28 -17.03 6.58
N ASN A 235 -2.32 -17.72 5.44
CA ASN A 235 -3.57 -17.94 4.69
C ASN A 235 -4.58 -18.77 5.47
N ARG A 236 -4.13 -19.76 6.25
CA ARG A 236 -5.00 -20.49 7.18
C ARG A 236 -5.59 -19.57 8.23
N LEU A 237 -4.78 -18.67 8.79
CA LEU A 237 -5.26 -17.71 9.79
C LEU A 237 -6.25 -16.70 9.19
N LEU A 238 -5.96 -16.16 7.99
CA LEU A 238 -6.89 -15.30 7.26
C LEU A 238 -8.25 -15.98 7.07
N LEU A 239 -8.25 -17.24 6.62
CA LEU A 239 -9.47 -18.03 6.44
C LEU A 239 -10.25 -18.20 7.76
N LEU A 240 -9.56 -18.60 8.83
CA LEU A 240 -10.18 -18.81 10.15
C LEU A 240 -10.83 -17.54 10.70
N LEU A 241 -10.25 -16.38 10.39
CA LEU A 241 -10.74 -15.07 10.83
C LEU A 241 -11.71 -14.41 9.82
N GLY A 242 -12.06 -15.09 8.73
CA GLY A 242 -13.01 -14.59 7.73
C GLY A 242 -12.47 -13.49 6.80
N TYR A 243 -11.15 -13.33 6.71
CA TYR A 243 -10.52 -12.40 5.77
C TYR A 243 -10.33 -13.05 4.38
N PRO A 244 -10.28 -12.23 3.30
CA PRO A 244 -9.96 -12.74 1.98
C PRO A 244 -8.58 -13.40 1.98
N GLN A 245 -8.43 -14.48 1.23
CA GLN A 245 -7.13 -15.12 0.99
C GLN A 245 -6.48 -14.50 -0.27
N PRO A 246 -5.15 -14.38 -0.34
CA PRO A 246 -4.47 -14.04 -1.58
C PRO A 246 -4.57 -15.21 -2.58
N PRO A 247 -4.37 -14.95 -3.88
CA PRO A 247 -4.25 -16.04 -4.85
C PRO A 247 -3.06 -16.95 -4.51
N VAL A 248 -3.16 -18.21 -4.93
CA VAL A 248 -2.05 -19.16 -4.76
C VAL A 248 -0.94 -18.78 -5.75
N TYR A 249 0.26 -18.50 -5.25
CA TYR A 249 1.43 -18.17 -6.06
C TYR A 249 2.03 -19.43 -6.75
N GLU A 250 1.21 -20.19 -7.47
CA GLU A 250 1.63 -21.38 -8.21
C GLU A 250 2.65 -20.99 -9.31
N GLY A 251 3.75 -21.74 -9.41
CA GLY A 251 4.83 -21.48 -10.37
C GLY A 251 5.99 -20.58 -9.88
N PHE A 252 5.76 -19.69 -8.91
CA PHE A 252 6.85 -18.90 -8.30
C PHE A 252 7.42 -19.58 -7.05
N LEU A 253 6.51 -20.11 -6.21
CA LEU A 253 6.80 -20.63 -4.88
C LEU A 253 6.87 -22.16 -4.79
N VAL A 254 6.24 -22.86 -5.73
CA VAL A 254 6.23 -24.32 -5.83
C VAL A 254 7.05 -24.69 -7.06
N PRO A 255 8.10 -25.53 -6.94
CA PRO A 255 8.78 -26.05 -8.12
C PRO A 255 7.76 -26.78 -8.99
N THR A 256 7.68 -26.43 -10.27
CA THR A 256 7.03 -27.29 -11.26
C THR A 256 7.73 -28.64 -11.21
N SER A 257 7.01 -29.69 -10.82
CA SER A 257 7.46 -31.06 -10.95
C SER A 257 7.70 -31.34 -12.43
N LEU A 258 8.97 -31.58 -12.79
CA LEU A 258 9.32 -32.44 -13.91
C LEU A 258 9.67 -33.81 -13.33
#